data_AF-A0A4D9DE96-F1
#
_entry.id   AF-A0A4D9DE96-F1
#
_cell.length_a   1.000
_cell.length_b   1.000
_cell.length_c   1.000
_cell.angle_alpha   90.00
_cell.angle_beta   90.00
_cell.angle_gamma   90.00
#
_symmetry.space_group_name_H-M   'P 1'
#
loop_
_entity.id
_entity.type
_entity.pdbx_description
1 polymer ?
#
loop_
_entity_poly.entity_id
_entity_poly.type
_entity_poly.pdbx_seq_one_letter_code
_entity_poly.pdbx_strand_id
1 'polypeptide(L)'
;MSWAALAEGEPEGPGELRVRRPSLNSEEPEERIAARRPRIAARLEAKRREALGEDPDAKKAEAEELSRSHKQIEESRQRLAKLLNDGTQLLTNIQVAADARETQRRAEEDELKRQR
;
A
#
# COMPACT_ATOMS: atom_id res chain seq x y z
N MET A 1 -4.10 72.65 -0.34
CA MET A 1 -5.54 72.30 -0.34
C MET A 1 -5.66 70.82 -0.05
N SER A 2 -6.35 70.51 1.05
CA SER A 2 -6.66 69.17 1.57
C SER A 2 -7.80 68.51 0.79
N TRP A 3 -7.72 67.19 0.59
CA TRP A 3 -8.79 66.21 0.36
C TRP A 3 -8.21 64.85 0.81
N ALA A 4 -8.46 64.32 2.02
CA ALA A 4 -9.66 63.63 2.56
C ALA A 4 -9.79 62.13 2.20
N ALA A 5 -10.30 61.35 3.17
CA ALA A 5 -10.73 59.93 3.19
C ALA A 5 -9.63 58.89 3.55
N LEU A 6 -9.56 58.31 4.77
CA LEU A 6 -10.43 57.33 5.46
C LEU A 6 -10.70 56.05 4.64
N ALA A 7 -10.58 54.88 5.32
CA ALA A 7 -10.89 53.48 4.93
C ALA A 7 -9.61 52.62 4.79
N GLU A 8 -9.39 51.46 5.41
CA GLU A 8 -10.15 50.60 6.34
C GLU A 8 -9.15 49.80 7.19
N GLY A 9 -9.53 49.46 8.42
CA GLY A 9 -8.88 48.37 9.14
C GLY A 9 -9.40 47.04 8.60
N GLU A 10 -8.50 46.18 8.13
CA GLU A 10 -8.88 44.81 7.80
C GLU A 10 -9.14 44.01 9.09
N PRO A 11 -10.25 43.24 9.16
CA PRO A 11 -10.50 42.35 10.27
C PRO A 11 -9.68 41.06 10.07
N GLU A 12 -8.59 40.91 10.83
CA GLU A 12 -7.92 39.61 11.00
C GLU A 12 -8.92 38.63 11.62
N GLY A 13 -9.33 37.62 10.83
CA GLY A 13 -10.29 36.59 11.20
C GLY A 13 -9.86 35.72 12.39
N PRO A 14 -10.77 34.88 12.91
CA PRO A 14 -10.59 34.20 14.18
C PRO A 14 -9.50 33.12 14.09
N GLY A 15 -8.34 33.41 14.67
CA GLY A 15 -7.69 32.54 15.63
C GLY A 15 -7.39 31.09 15.20
N GLU A 16 -6.78 30.88 14.04
CA GLU A 16 -5.81 29.78 13.96
C GLU A 16 -4.57 30.24 14.74
N LEU A 17 -4.48 29.83 16.01
CA LEU A 17 -3.24 29.90 16.78
C LEU A 17 -2.19 29.08 16.02
N ARG A 18 -1.52 29.70 15.05
CA ARG A 18 -0.26 29.22 14.52
C ARG A 18 0.65 29.10 15.73
N VAL A 19 0.79 27.88 16.25
CA VAL A 19 1.63 27.60 17.41
C VAL A 19 3.02 28.11 17.07
N ARG A 20 3.36 29.29 17.59
CA ARG A 20 4.61 29.99 17.29
C ARG A 20 5.72 29.04 17.72
N ARG A 21 6.47 28.50 16.76
CA ARG A 21 7.60 27.62 17.09
C ARG A 21 8.57 28.42 17.97
N PRO A 22 8.98 27.87 19.13
CA PRO A 22 9.93 28.54 19.99
C PRO A 22 11.18 28.95 19.20
N SER A 23 11.58 30.22 19.35
CA SER A 23 12.69 30.80 18.58
C SER A 23 13.99 30.73 19.38
N LEU A 24 15.08 30.43 18.68
CA LEU A 24 16.42 30.41 19.26
C LEU A 24 17.03 31.80 19.44
N ASN A 25 16.51 32.76 18.68
CA ASN A 25 16.94 34.16 18.69
C ASN A 25 16.01 35.01 19.55
N SER A 26 15.09 34.38 20.30
CA SER A 26 14.25 35.10 21.26
C SER A 26 15.11 35.65 22.39
N GLU A 27 14.79 36.85 22.85
CA GLU A 27 15.41 37.47 24.03
C GLU A 27 15.03 36.71 25.31
N GLU A 28 13.88 36.02 25.29
CA GLU A 28 13.37 35.20 26.38
C GLU A 28 14.18 33.89 26.54
N PRO A 29 14.82 33.67 27.71
CA PRO A 29 15.60 32.46 27.96
C PRO A 29 14.80 31.16 27.83
N GLU A 30 13.53 31.17 28.25
CA GLU A 30 12.66 30.00 28.23
C GLU A 30 12.31 29.55 26.82
N GLU A 31 12.03 30.50 25.91
CA GLU A 31 11.75 30.20 24.50
C GLU A 31 12.98 29.57 23.82
N ARG A 32 14.19 30.08 24.13
CA ARG A 32 15.43 29.49 23.61
C ARG A 32 15.65 28.07 24.13
N ILE A 33 15.38 27.81 25.41
CA ILE A 33 15.49 26.48 25.99
C ILE A 33 14.49 25.53 25.33
N ALA A 34 13.23 25.94 25.19
CA ALA A 34 12.19 25.18 24.53
C ALA A 34 12.55 24.86 23.07
N ALA A 35 13.17 25.80 22.35
CA ALA A 35 13.64 25.60 20.98
C ALA A 35 14.84 24.63 20.87
N ARG A 36 15.74 24.60 21.87
CA ARG A 36 16.94 23.75 21.90
C ARG A 36 16.62 22.31 22.31
N ARG A 37 15.70 22.11 23.25
CA ARG A 37 15.29 20.79 23.77
C ARG A 37 15.03 19.73 22.69
N PRO A 38 14.20 19.96 21.64
CA PRO A 38 13.92 18.93 20.63
C PRO A 38 15.17 18.56 19.83
N ARG A 39 16.09 19.50 19.58
CA ARG A 39 17.34 19.24 18.85
C ARG A 39 18.32 18.43 19.68
N ILE A 40 18.41 18.72 20.98
CA ILE A 40 19.24 17.96 21.92
C ILE A 40 18.68 16.54 22.06
N ALA A 41 17.36 16.40 22.21
CA ALA A 41 16.70 15.11 22.25
C ALA A 41 16.97 14.29 20.98
N ALA A 42 16.83 14.88 19.80
CA ALA A 42 17.13 14.22 18.53
C ALA A 42 18.61 13.80 18.41
N ARG A 43 19.56 14.63 18.86
CA ARG A 43 20.99 14.29 18.89
C ARG A 43 21.30 13.15 19.87
N LEU A 44 20.68 13.15 21.04
CA LEU A 44 20.85 12.08 22.03
C LEU A 44 20.22 10.77 21.55
N GLU A 45 19.07 10.84 20.88
CA GLU A 45 18.43 9.67 20.27
C GLU A 45 19.29 9.09 19.14
N ALA A 46 19.82 9.93 18.24
CA ALA A 46 20.73 9.50 17.18
C ALA A 46 21.97 8.78 17.75
N LYS A 47 22.62 9.37 18.76
CA LYS A 47 23.76 8.73 19.45
C LYS A 47 23.38 7.41 20.13
N ARG A 48 22.18 7.31 20.71
CA ARG A 48 21.69 6.05 21.28
C ARG A 48 21.51 5.00 20.19
N ARG A 49 20.88 5.34 19.07
CA ARG A 49 20.71 4.43 17.92
C ARG A 49 22.03 3.97 17.33
N GLU A 50 23.00 4.87 17.18
CA GLU A 50 24.36 4.53 16.74
C GLU A 50 25.07 3.57 17.72
N ALA A 51 24.98 3.82 19.03
CA ALA A 51 25.56 2.95 20.05
C ALA A 51 24.89 1.56 20.14
N LEU A 52 23.60 1.49 19.80
CA LEU A 52 22.83 0.26 19.68
C LEU A 52 23.02 -0.45 18.33
N GLY A 53 23.74 0.15 17.37
CA GLY A 53 23.95 -0.40 16.04
C GLY A 53 22.69 -0.45 15.17
N GLU A 54 21.66 0.34 15.51
CA GLU A 54 20.42 0.38 14.74
C GLU A 54 20.61 1.19 13.45
N ASP A 55 20.95 0.52 12.36
CA ASP A 55 20.95 1.11 11.03
C ASP A 55 19.49 1.26 10.53
N PRO A 56 18.96 2.49 10.37
CA PRO A 56 17.61 2.70 9.85
C PRO A 56 17.44 2.23 8.41
N ASP A 57 18.52 2.09 7.64
CA ASP A 57 18.47 1.61 6.25
C ASP A 57 18.44 0.08 6.18
N ALA A 58 19.03 -0.62 7.15
CA ALA A 58 18.89 -2.08 7.28
C ALA A 58 17.43 -2.51 7.53
N LYS A 59 16.71 -1.80 8.41
CA LYS A 59 15.28 -2.07 8.68
C LYS A 59 14.39 -1.84 7.45
N LYS A 60 14.73 -0.85 6.60
CA LYS A 60 14.00 -0.61 5.35
C LYS A 60 14.28 -1.70 4.33
N ALA A 61 15.54 -2.13 4.19
CA ALA A 61 15.92 -3.21 3.29
C ALA A 61 15.21 -4.52 3.64
N GLU A 62 15.17 -4.89 4.92
CA GLU A 62 14.45 -6.09 5.38
C GLU A 62 12.94 -6.03 5.08
N ALA A 63 12.31 -4.88 5.31
CA ALA A 63 10.90 -4.69 4.98
C ALA A 63 10.62 -4.78 3.47
N GLU A 64 11.53 -4.28 2.64
CA GLU A 64 11.44 -4.37 1.19
C GLU A 64 11.62 -5.81 0.69
N GLU A 65 12.56 -6.56 1.28
CA GLU A 65 12.77 -7.98 0.96
C GLU A 65 11.55 -8.83 1.32
N LEU A 66 10.96 -8.61 2.50
CA LEU A 66 9.70 -9.27 2.90
C LEU A 66 8.57 -8.95 1.93
N SER A 67 8.47 -7.69 1.47
CA SER A 67 7.48 -7.28 0.47
C SER A 67 7.67 -7.99 -0.87
N ARG A 68 8.93 -8.09 -1.35
CA ARG A 68 9.27 -8.80 -2.59
C ARG A 68 8.95 -10.30 -2.50
N SER A 69 9.30 -10.92 -1.38
CA SER A 69 9.00 -12.34 -1.11
C SER A 69 7.50 -12.61 -1.11
N HIS A 70 6.70 -11.79 -0.40
CA HIS A 70 5.25 -11.90 -0.42
C HIS A 70 4.66 -11.77 -1.83
N LYS A 71 5.15 -10.80 -2.61
CA LYS A 71 4.72 -10.63 -4.01
C LYS A 71 5.02 -11.87 -4.85
N GLN A 72 6.22 -12.43 -4.70
CA GLN A 72 6.62 -13.64 -5.42
C GLN A 72 5.74 -14.85 -5.05
N ILE A 73 5.45 -15.03 -3.76
CA ILE A 73 4.57 -16.10 -3.28
C ILE A 73 3.18 -15.97 -3.90
N GLU A 74 2.60 -14.78 -3.86
CA GLU A 74 1.26 -14.56 -4.39
C GLU A 74 1.20 -14.72 -5.92
N GLU A 75 2.19 -14.22 -6.65
CA GLU A 75 2.31 -14.46 -8.09
C GLU A 75 2.43 -15.95 -8.42
N SER A 76 3.24 -16.69 -7.65
CA SER A 76 3.41 -18.13 -7.84
C SER A 76 2.11 -18.88 -7.58
N ARG A 77 1.37 -18.50 -6.54
CA ARG A 77 0.07 -19.06 -6.17
C ARG A 77 -0.94 -18.86 -7.29
N GLN A 78 -1.02 -17.65 -7.86
CA GLN A 78 -1.93 -17.34 -8.96
C GLN A 78 -1.60 -18.15 -10.22
N ARG A 79 -0.31 -18.28 -10.56
CA ARG A 79 0.12 -19.11 -11.70
C ARG A 79 -0.23 -20.58 -11.51
N LEU A 80 -0.01 -21.13 -10.31
CA LEU A 80 -0.35 -22.52 -10.00
C LEU A 80 -1.87 -22.75 -10.03
N ALA A 81 -2.66 -21.84 -9.46
CA ALA A 81 -4.11 -21.92 -9.50
C ALA A 81 -4.64 -21.89 -10.94
N LYS A 82 -4.09 -21.00 -11.77
CA LYS A 82 -4.42 -20.95 -13.20
C LYS A 82 -4.07 -22.27 -13.90
N LEU A 83 -2.87 -22.79 -13.70
CA LEU A 83 -2.43 -24.04 -14.33
C LEU A 83 -3.33 -25.22 -13.95
N LEU A 84 -3.71 -25.32 -12.67
CA LEU A 84 -4.63 -26.35 -12.19
C LEU A 84 -5.99 -26.22 -12.86
N ASN A 85 -6.56 -25.02 -12.88
CA ASN A 85 -7.88 -24.76 -13.48
C ASN A 85 -7.88 -25.08 -14.98
N ASP A 86 -6.87 -24.57 -15.72
CA ASP A 86 -6.73 -24.81 -17.16
C ASP A 86 -6.57 -26.30 -17.46
N GLY A 87 -5.77 -27.02 -16.67
CA GLY A 87 -5.56 -28.45 -16.79
C GLY A 87 -6.82 -29.27 -16.50
N THR A 88 -7.54 -28.94 -15.42
CA THR A 88 -8.83 -29.58 -15.10
C THR A 88 -9.85 -29.32 -16.20
N GLN A 89 -9.96 -28.08 -16.68
CA GLN A 89 -10.89 -27.74 -17.75
C GLN A 89 -10.60 -28.51 -19.04
N LEU A 90 -9.31 -28.68 -19.41
CA LEU A 90 -8.93 -29.46 -20.57
C LEU A 90 -9.38 -30.93 -20.45
N LEU A 91 -9.11 -31.56 -19.30
CA LEU A 91 -9.51 -32.95 -19.05
C LEU A 91 -11.03 -33.11 -19.08
N THR A 92 -11.76 -32.20 -18.42
CA THR A 92 -13.22 -32.19 -18.45
C THR A 92 -13.76 -32.01 -19.86
N ASN A 93 -13.19 -31.10 -20.66
CA ASN A 93 -13.61 -30.91 -22.05
C ASN A 93 -13.43 -32.17 -22.90
N ILE A 94 -12.31 -32.87 -22.73
CA ILE A 94 -12.06 -34.14 -23.42
C ILE A 94 -13.08 -35.20 -22.99
N GLN A 95 -13.33 -35.33 -21.69
CA GLN A 95 -14.28 -36.31 -21.16
C GLN A 95 -15.71 -36.03 -21.63
N VAL A 96 -16.17 -34.78 -21.55
CA VAL A 96 -17.48 -34.36 -22.04
C VAL A 96 -17.62 -34.62 -23.53
N ALA A 97 -16.58 -34.33 -24.33
CA ALA A 97 -16.61 -34.61 -25.76
C ALA A 97 -16.66 -36.11 -26.08
N ALA A 98 -15.96 -36.94 -25.30
CA ALA A 98 -16.02 -38.39 -25.44
C ALA A 98 -17.42 -38.94 -25.08
N ASP A 99 -17.98 -38.50 -23.96
CA ASP A 99 -19.32 -38.88 -23.50
C ASP A 99 -20.39 -38.43 -24.50
N ALA A 100 -20.27 -37.24 -25.08
CA ALA A 100 -21.18 -36.74 -26.12
C ALA A 100 -21.14 -37.63 -27.38
N ARG A 101 -19.95 -38.05 -27.83
CA ARG A 101 -19.82 -38.95 -28.99
C ARG A 101 -20.40 -40.34 -28.70
N GLU A 102 -20.15 -40.86 -27.51
CA GLU A 102 -20.65 -42.19 -27.12
C GLU A 102 -22.18 -42.19 -26.94
N THR A 103 -22.75 -41.14 -26.34
CA THR A 103 -24.20 -40.99 -26.23
C THR A 103 -24.85 -40.84 -27.59
N GLN A 104 -24.26 -40.08 -28.51
CA GLN A 104 -24.72 -39.98 -29.89
C GLN A 104 -24.68 -41.35 -30.60
N ARG A 105 -23.55 -42.07 -30.53
CA ARG A 105 -23.42 -43.42 -31.13
C ARG A 105 -24.50 -44.38 -30.62
N ARG A 106 -24.76 -44.40 -29.31
CA ARG A 106 -25.81 -45.24 -28.72
C ARG A 106 -27.20 -44.85 -29.22
N ALA A 107 -27.49 -43.56 -29.31
CA ALA A 107 -28.76 -43.08 -29.83
C ALA A 107 -28.98 -43.49 -31.29
N GLU A 108 -27.95 -43.38 -32.14
CA GLU A 108 -27.99 -43.83 -33.53
C GLU A 108 -28.19 -45.36 -33.64
N GLU A 109 -27.49 -46.15 -32.82
CA GLU A 109 -27.65 -47.61 -32.79
C GLU A 109 -29.05 -48.05 -32.35
N ASP A 110 -29.62 -47.38 -31.34
CA ASP A 110 -30.96 -47.68 -30.85
C ASP A 110 -32.04 -47.29 -31.87
N GLU A 111 -31.83 -46.20 -32.62
CA GLU A 111 -32.71 -45.79 -33.71
C GLU A 111 -32.65 -46.79 -34.88
N LEU A 112 -31.46 -47.26 -35.26
CA LEU A 112 -31.29 -48.30 -36.28
C LEU A 112 -31.95 -49.62 -35.87
N LYS A 113 -31.91 -49.99 -34.59
CA LYS A 113 -32.60 -51.18 -34.07
C LYS A 113 -34.12 -51.04 -34.11
N ARG A 114 -34.66 -49.84 -33.85
CA ARG A 114 -36.11 -49.58 -33.94
C ARG A 114 -36.63 -49.67 -35.37
N GLN A 115 -35.78 -49.39 -36.35
CA GLN A 115 -36.11 -49.41 -37.77
C GLN A 115 -35.94 -50.80 -38.43
N ARG A 116 -35.42 -51.81 -37.71
CA ARG A 116 -35.25 -53.19 -38.18
C ARG A 116 -36.33 -54.10 -37.63
#